data_AF-A0A1Z9CH48-F1
#
_entry.id   AF-A0A1Z9CH48-F1
#
_cell.length_a   1.000
_cell.length_b   1.000
_cell.length_c   1.000
_cell.angle_alpha   90.00
_cell.angle_beta   90.00
_cell.angle_gamma   90.00
#
_symmetry.space_group_name_H-M   'P 1'
#
loop_
_entity.id
_entity.type
_entity.pdbx_description
1 polymer ?
#
loop_
_entity_poly.entity_id
_entity_poly.type
_entity_poly.pdbx_seq_one_letter_code
_entity_poly.pdbx_strand_id
1 'polypeptide(L)'
;MNLLFAGSLQAQQPSEKQLANWLKRFPAADTNKDGKLSAKEIRAFRDKRNAGREQAQRGVARQFSVHPGWDKAPEFPKHALMYKSPSELAKLGTVRHFPKTEGVLRIVGTGHSFMAPGYKTLPTIAKAAGFEQPLHLHTGGGMTGSTRYKWEQENGIFQFDKRPHPVLLPSIANAKWEAMMWGPYFNDRPAYYLCWMDFCLKYNPSMKFFLSDAWPQIHQFGEKPPKSEKELTAKVWRRMGAQINAEFNKVVDVLNTKHPGKVFIIPTSDAMVLAAEYFLRGELPGVQGLHKAVGGHERSLWRDRLGHLGPGFNRLEGYVFYATLYGRSPELIQSDIEFGGDKEFPNRKLDRTFRKIAWQAVINHPLSGVKAEDANGARD
;
A
#
# COMPACT_ATOMS: atom_id res chain seq x y z
N MET A 1 41.22 39.79 36.14
CA MET A 1 40.94 38.77 37.17
C MET A 1 39.59 38.16 36.82
N ASN A 2 39.61 37.01 36.13
CA ASN A 2 38.42 36.31 35.65
C ASN A 2 37.73 35.58 36.79
N LEU A 3 36.39 35.69 36.91
CA LEU A 3 35.58 34.61 37.44
C LEU A 3 34.29 34.48 36.63
N LEU A 4 34.20 33.32 35.96
CA LEU A 4 33.09 32.79 35.19
C LEU A 4 32.00 32.26 36.15
N PHE A 5 30.73 32.51 35.86
CA PHE A 5 29.63 31.64 36.28
C PHE A 5 28.95 31.06 35.05
N ALA A 6 29.35 29.85 34.68
CA ALA A 6 28.64 29.00 33.74
C ALA A 6 27.58 28.20 34.51
N GLY A 7 26.30 28.56 34.35
CA GLY A 7 25.18 27.77 34.84
C GLY A 7 24.88 26.62 33.87
N SER A 8 25.27 25.40 34.23
CA SER A 8 24.92 24.17 33.52
C SER A 8 23.47 23.77 33.83
N LEU A 9 22.61 23.74 32.80
CA LEU A 9 21.30 23.08 32.86
C LEU A 9 21.51 21.55 32.93
N GLN A 10 21.69 21.01 34.13
CA GLN A 10 21.60 19.57 34.36
C GLN A 10 20.14 19.14 34.18
N ALA A 11 19.88 18.30 33.19
CA ALA A 11 18.59 17.64 33.00
C ALA A 11 18.27 16.80 34.26
N GLN A 12 17.28 17.23 35.04
CA GLN A 12 16.80 16.50 36.21
C GLN A 12 16.40 15.07 35.81
N GLN A 13 16.88 14.09 36.59
CA GLN A 13 16.47 12.69 36.46
C GLN A 13 14.97 12.60 36.77
N PRO A 14 14.18 11.87 35.96
CA PRO A 14 12.74 11.73 36.18
C PRO A 14 12.45 11.02 37.51
N SER A 15 11.42 11.47 38.22
CA SER A 15 11.02 10.88 39.50
C SER A 15 10.34 9.52 39.33
N GLU A 16 10.36 8.67 40.36
CA GLU A 16 9.74 7.33 40.32
C GLU A 16 8.25 7.37 39.91
N LYS A 17 7.53 8.42 40.32
CA LYS A 17 6.12 8.63 39.93
C LYS A 17 5.97 8.92 38.43
N GLN A 18 6.92 9.65 37.83
CA GLN A 18 6.95 9.89 36.39
C GLN A 18 7.29 8.60 35.62
N LEU A 19 8.20 7.78 36.14
CA LEU A 19 8.57 6.48 35.57
C LEU A 19 7.40 5.51 35.55
N ALA A 20 6.67 5.38 36.66
CA ALA A 20 5.48 4.54 36.75
C ALA A 20 4.37 4.98 35.79
N ASN A 21 4.16 6.30 35.64
CA ASN A 21 3.20 6.84 34.68
C ASN A 21 3.61 6.59 33.22
N TRP A 22 4.92 6.65 32.93
CA TRP A 22 5.44 6.32 31.60
C TRP A 22 5.30 4.84 31.28
N LEU A 23 5.56 3.95 32.24
CA LEU A 23 5.40 2.51 32.07
C LEU A 23 3.95 2.14 31.73
N LYS A 24 2.97 2.76 32.40
CA LYS A 24 1.54 2.58 32.09
C LYS A 24 1.19 2.99 30.65
N ARG A 25 1.80 4.06 30.15
CA ARG A 25 1.54 4.57 28.79
C ARG A 25 2.31 3.81 27.72
N PHE A 26 3.49 3.28 28.07
CA PHE A 26 4.40 2.60 27.16
C PHE A 26 4.97 1.33 27.79
N PRO A 27 4.15 0.25 27.92
CA PRO A 27 4.61 -1.00 28.52
C PRO A 27 5.79 -1.62 27.76
N ALA A 28 5.86 -1.40 26.44
CA ALA A 28 6.93 -1.88 25.58
C ALA A 28 8.30 -1.20 25.81
N ALA A 29 8.36 -0.16 26.64
CA ALA A 29 9.63 0.48 27.01
C ALA A 29 10.38 -0.32 28.11
N ASP A 30 9.70 -1.19 28.85
CA ASP A 30 10.29 -2.11 29.83
C ASP A 30 10.78 -3.36 29.10
N THR A 31 12.07 -3.37 28.79
CA THR A 31 12.68 -4.36 27.89
C THR A 31 13.15 -5.60 28.63
N ASN A 32 13.54 -5.45 29.89
CA ASN A 32 13.92 -6.56 30.77
C ASN A 32 12.71 -7.17 31.52
N LYS A 33 11.52 -6.55 31.40
CA LYS A 33 10.25 -6.98 32.00
C LYS A 33 10.30 -7.04 33.52
N ASP A 34 11.09 -6.16 34.14
CA ASP A 34 11.24 -6.10 35.60
C ASP A 34 10.13 -5.27 36.29
N GLY A 35 9.23 -4.68 35.50
CA GLY A 35 8.12 -3.87 35.98
C GLY A 35 8.51 -2.44 36.36
N LYS A 36 9.73 -1.97 36.02
CA LYS A 36 10.22 -0.62 36.29
C LYS A 36 10.99 -0.07 35.09
N LEU A 37 10.78 1.19 34.73
CA LEU A 37 11.57 1.82 33.66
C LEU A 37 12.89 2.36 34.21
N SER A 38 14.00 1.79 33.74
CA SER A 38 15.33 2.36 34.00
C SER A 38 15.59 3.61 33.14
N ALA A 39 16.52 4.48 33.59
CA ALA A 39 16.95 5.64 32.81
C ALA A 39 17.52 5.26 31.43
N LYS A 40 18.12 4.06 31.32
CA LYS A 40 18.67 3.51 30.08
C LYS A 40 17.56 3.11 29.09
N GLU A 41 16.50 2.48 29.58
CA GLU A 41 15.33 2.10 28.77
C GLU A 41 14.55 3.30 28.28
N ILE A 42 14.40 4.34 29.10
CA ILE A 42 13.80 5.60 28.68
C ILE A 42 14.59 6.25 27.57
N ARG A 43 15.92 6.31 27.73
CA ARG A 43 16.80 6.89 26.71
C ARG A 43 16.70 6.08 25.41
N ALA A 44 16.81 4.75 25.49
CA ALA A 44 16.68 3.88 24.32
C ALA A 44 15.29 3.98 23.65
N PHE A 45 14.21 4.08 24.42
CA PHE A 45 12.86 4.26 23.90
C PHE A 45 12.69 5.64 23.25
N ARG A 46 13.21 6.70 23.89
CA ARG A 46 13.20 8.07 23.36
C ARG A 46 14.05 8.18 22.10
N ASP A 47 15.21 7.56 22.06
CA ASP A 47 16.11 7.53 20.90
C ASP A 47 15.51 6.72 19.77
N LYS A 48 14.89 5.56 20.03
CA LYS A 48 14.11 4.83 19.00
C LYS A 48 12.94 5.65 18.47
N ARG A 49 12.25 6.39 19.35
CA ARG A 49 11.10 7.23 18.95
C ARG A 49 11.55 8.48 18.22
N ASN A 50 12.68 9.07 18.59
CA ASN A 50 13.29 10.24 17.94
C ASN A 50 13.90 9.83 16.60
N ALA A 51 14.63 8.72 16.53
CA ALA A 51 15.08 8.11 15.28
C ALA A 51 13.89 7.77 14.37
N GLY A 52 12.81 7.19 14.90
CA GLY A 52 11.57 6.96 14.16
C GLY A 52 10.87 8.24 13.69
N ARG A 53 11.02 9.35 14.42
CA ARG A 53 10.51 10.68 14.03
C ARG A 53 11.40 11.37 13.00
N GLU A 54 12.71 11.30 13.13
CA GLU A 54 13.69 11.79 12.17
C GLU A 54 13.61 11.01 10.86
N GLN A 55 13.36 9.70 10.93
CA GLN A 55 13.13 8.81 9.80
C GLN A 55 11.71 8.95 9.22
N ALA A 56 10.75 9.47 9.98
CA ALA A 56 9.46 9.93 9.45
C ALA A 56 9.56 11.33 8.80
N GLN A 57 10.55 12.14 9.21
CA GLN A 57 10.85 13.46 8.63
C GLN A 57 11.74 13.36 7.37
N ARG A 58 12.69 12.42 7.34
CA ARG A 58 13.47 12.04 6.15
C ARG A 58 12.66 11.01 5.37
N GLY A 59 12.08 11.39 4.24
CA GLY A 59 11.29 10.46 3.40
C GLY A 59 12.05 9.17 3.04
N VAL A 60 11.32 8.16 2.56
CA VAL A 60 11.91 6.88 2.13
C VAL A 60 12.90 7.11 1.00
N ALA A 61 14.05 6.41 1.01
CA ALA A 61 15.03 6.46 -0.07
C ALA A 61 14.37 6.07 -1.40
N ARG A 62 14.26 7.03 -2.31
CA ARG A 62 13.60 6.86 -3.63
C ARG A 62 14.57 6.46 -4.74
N GLN A 63 15.85 6.68 -4.51
CA GLN A 63 16.92 6.16 -5.36
C GLN A 63 17.55 4.97 -4.66
N PHE A 64 17.77 3.92 -5.42
CA PHE A 64 18.37 2.70 -4.92
C PHE A 64 19.11 1.99 -6.03
N SER A 65 20.17 1.27 -5.65
CA SER A 65 20.91 0.44 -6.59
C SER A 65 20.07 -0.78 -6.96
N VAL A 66 19.95 -1.03 -8.26
CA VAL A 66 19.37 -2.25 -8.81
C VAL A 66 20.54 -3.13 -9.25
N HIS A 67 20.50 -4.40 -8.88
CA HIS A 67 21.55 -5.33 -9.29
C HIS A 67 21.60 -5.45 -10.83
N PRO A 68 22.78 -5.34 -11.48
CA PRO A 68 22.91 -5.38 -12.95
C PRO A 68 22.39 -6.65 -13.61
N GLY A 69 22.22 -7.72 -12.83
CA GLY A 69 21.57 -8.95 -13.31
C GLY A 69 20.14 -8.74 -13.83
N TRP A 70 19.45 -7.66 -13.44
CA TRP A 70 18.15 -7.31 -14.03
C TRP A 70 18.23 -6.89 -15.50
N ASP A 71 19.39 -6.43 -15.98
CA ASP A 71 19.56 -6.07 -17.40
C ASP A 71 19.62 -7.33 -18.30
N LYS A 72 19.72 -8.52 -17.71
CA LYS A 72 19.63 -9.82 -18.37
C LYS A 72 18.27 -10.50 -18.20
N ALA A 73 17.31 -9.87 -17.52
CA ALA A 73 16.01 -10.48 -17.28
C ALA A 73 15.33 -10.91 -18.60
N PRO A 74 14.71 -12.10 -18.66
CA PRO A 74 14.38 -13.00 -17.54
C PRO A 74 15.46 -14.07 -17.21
N GLU A 75 16.69 -13.92 -17.70
CA GLU A 75 17.79 -14.84 -17.36
C GLU A 75 18.39 -14.49 -15.99
N PHE A 76 18.20 -15.39 -15.03
CA PHE A 76 18.66 -15.25 -13.65
C PHE A 76 19.63 -16.38 -13.27
N PRO A 77 20.34 -16.30 -12.12
CA PRO A 77 21.20 -17.38 -11.66
C PRO A 77 20.49 -18.74 -11.66
N LYS A 78 21.19 -19.81 -12.07
CA LYS A 78 20.59 -21.15 -12.26
C LYS A 78 19.92 -21.73 -11.01
N HIS A 79 20.30 -21.28 -9.81
CA HIS A 79 19.68 -21.71 -8.56
C HIS A 79 18.38 -20.96 -8.21
N ALA A 80 17.95 -19.99 -9.01
CA ALA A 80 16.72 -19.25 -8.80
C ALA A 80 15.52 -20.21 -8.72
N LEU A 81 14.65 -20.01 -7.72
CA LEU A 81 13.54 -20.93 -7.48
C LEU A 81 12.52 -20.99 -8.63
N MET A 82 12.41 -19.95 -9.46
CA MET A 82 11.53 -19.94 -10.64
C MET A 82 11.81 -21.08 -11.63
N TYR A 83 13.03 -21.63 -11.64
CA TYR A 83 13.41 -22.74 -12.52
C TYR A 83 13.04 -24.12 -11.97
N LYS A 84 12.62 -24.20 -10.70
CA LYS A 84 12.21 -25.46 -10.08
C LYS A 84 10.84 -25.94 -10.55
N SER A 85 10.65 -27.25 -10.47
CA SER A 85 9.34 -27.86 -10.69
C SER A 85 8.35 -27.52 -9.57
N PRO A 86 7.03 -27.62 -9.81
CA PRO A 86 6.03 -27.42 -8.76
C PRO A 86 6.24 -28.31 -7.52
N SER A 87 6.62 -29.58 -7.72
CA SER A 87 6.84 -30.53 -6.62
C SER A 87 8.07 -30.19 -5.77
N GLU A 88 9.12 -29.63 -6.37
CA GLU A 88 10.26 -29.09 -5.61
C GLU A 88 9.87 -27.83 -4.84
N LEU A 89 9.13 -26.90 -5.47
CA LEU A 89 8.69 -25.68 -4.81
C LEU A 89 7.77 -25.98 -3.61
N ALA A 90 6.88 -26.96 -3.72
CA ALA A 90 5.99 -27.38 -2.65
C ALA A 90 6.74 -27.90 -1.39
N LYS A 91 7.99 -28.37 -1.55
CA LYS A 91 8.83 -28.81 -0.42
C LYS A 91 9.50 -27.65 0.31
N LEU A 92 9.54 -26.45 -0.29
CA LEU A 92 10.29 -25.29 0.22
C LEU A 92 9.41 -24.32 1.02
N GLY A 93 8.09 -24.48 1.01
CA GLY A 93 7.18 -23.61 1.73
C GLY A 93 5.75 -24.12 1.69
N THR A 94 4.87 -23.48 2.47
CA THR A 94 3.47 -23.85 2.55
C THR A 94 2.73 -23.51 1.25
N VAL A 95 2.12 -24.51 0.62
CA VAL A 95 1.22 -24.31 -0.51
C VAL A 95 -0.15 -23.89 0.01
N ARG A 96 -0.50 -22.63 -0.20
CA ARG A 96 -1.85 -22.14 0.06
C ARG A 96 -2.73 -22.38 -1.17
N HIS A 97 -3.95 -22.84 -0.93
CA HIS A 97 -4.96 -23.03 -1.94
C HIS A 97 -6.32 -22.64 -1.36
N PHE A 98 -7.26 -22.32 -2.24
CA PHE A 98 -8.62 -21.97 -1.89
C PHE A 98 -9.59 -22.68 -2.85
N PRO A 99 -10.76 -23.13 -2.37
CA PRO A 99 -11.78 -23.70 -3.24
C PRO A 99 -12.23 -22.67 -4.29
N LYS A 100 -12.70 -23.15 -5.44
CA LYS A 100 -13.32 -22.28 -6.44
C LYS A 100 -14.69 -21.85 -5.92
N THR A 101 -14.93 -20.55 -5.89
CA THR A 101 -16.24 -19.96 -5.63
C THR A 101 -16.62 -19.11 -6.83
N GLU A 102 -17.83 -19.28 -7.35
CA GLU A 102 -18.30 -18.55 -8.52
C GLU A 102 -18.29 -17.03 -8.27
N GLY A 103 -17.77 -16.27 -9.23
CA GLY A 103 -17.66 -14.82 -9.13
C GLY A 103 -16.64 -14.30 -8.10
N VAL A 104 -15.88 -15.17 -7.42
CA VAL A 104 -14.89 -14.78 -6.40
C VAL A 104 -13.48 -15.09 -6.88
N LEU A 105 -12.60 -14.08 -6.89
CA LEU A 105 -11.22 -14.23 -7.35
C LEU A 105 -10.33 -14.78 -6.24
N ARG A 106 -9.49 -15.77 -6.53
CA ARG A 106 -8.35 -16.11 -5.67
C ARG A 106 -7.17 -15.25 -6.05
N ILE A 107 -6.69 -14.45 -5.11
CA ILE A 107 -5.73 -13.38 -5.39
C ILE A 107 -4.41 -13.64 -4.66
N VAL A 108 -3.31 -13.60 -5.42
CA VAL A 108 -1.97 -13.41 -4.86
C VAL A 108 -1.56 -11.95 -4.96
N GLY A 109 -0.64 -11.50 -4.11
CA GLY A 109 -0.14 -10.14 -4.26
C GLY A 109 1.13 -9.83 -3.49
N THR A 110 1.86 -8.84 -3.99
CA THR A 110 2.94 -8.20 -3.24
C THR A 110 2.55 -6.76 -2.95
N GLY A 111 3.25 -6.11 -2.05
CA GLY A 111 3.01 -4.70 -1.80
C GLY A 111 3.64 -4.18 -0.54
N HIS A 112 3.56 -2.87 -0.42
CA HIS A 112 4.10 -2.11 0.70
C HIS A 112 3.02 -1.30 1.42
N SER A 113 3.43 -0.34 2.23
CA SER A 113 2.53 0.46 3.08
C SER A 113 1.46 1.23 2.32
N PHE A 114 1.57 1.38 1.01
CA PHE A 114 0.56 2.02 0.17
C PHE A 114 -0.47 1.02 -0.33
N MET A 115 -0.16 -0.28 -0.43
CA MET A 115 -1.15 -1.34 -0.72
C MET A 115 -1.82 -1.88 0.55
N ALA A 116 -1.12 -1.75 1.68
CA ALA A 116 -1.57 -2.29 2.96
C ALA A 116 -2.98 -1.85 3.37
N PRO A 117 -3.43 -0.61 3.15
CA PRO A 117 -4.78 -0.22 3.54
C PRO A 117 -5.85 -0.94 2.69
N GLY A 118 -5.71 -0.97 1.35
CA GLY A 118 -6.57 -1.74 0.45
C GLY A 118 -6.61 -3.24 0.76
N TYR A 119 -5.45 -3.86 0.99
CA TYR A 119 -5.40 -5.28 1.40
C TYR A 119 -6.10 -5.57 2.73
N LYS A 120 -6.11 -4.61 3.67
CA LYS A 120 -6.77 -4.78 4.97
C LYS A 120 -8.28 -4.58 4.89
N THR A 121 -8.75 -3.70 4.02
CA THR A 121 -10.17 -3.34 3.93
C THR A 121 -10.94 -4.19 2.93
N LEU A 122 -10.28 -4.69 1.87
CA LEU A 122 -10.91 -5.52 0.84
C LEU A 122 -11.66 -6.75 1.41
N PRO A 123 -11.10 -7.56 2.33
CA PRO A 123 -11.84 -8.70 2.89
C PRO A 123 -13.11 -8.30 3.63
N THR A 124 -13.06 -7.20 4.39
CA THR A 124 -14.24 -6.67 5.11
C THR A 124 -15.32 -6.18 4.13
N ILE A 125 -14.91 -5.52 3.04
CA ILE A 125 -15.83 -5.05 2.00
C ILE A 125 -16.46 -6.21 1.24
N ALA A 126 -15.64 -7.20 0.82
CA ALA A 126 -16.10 -8.42 0.18
C ALA A 126 -17.14 -9.15 1.04
N LYS A 127 -16.86 -9.28 2.35
CA LYS A 127 -17.78 -9.90 3.29
C LYS A 127 -19.12 -9.17 3.36
N ALA A 128 -19.10 -7.84 3.40
CA ALA A 128 -20.32 -7.03 3.35
C ALA A 128 -21.07 -7.16 2.02
N ALA A 129 -20.36 -7.47 0.93
CA ALA A 129 -20.92 -7.81 -0.37
C ALA A 129 -21.36 -9.29 -0.50
N GLY A 130 -21.26 -10.08 0.57
CA GLY A 130 -21.79 -11.44 0.64
C GLY A 130 -20.80 -12.56 0.36
N PHE A 131 -19.47 -12.30 0.31
CA PHE A 131 -18.48 -13.35 0.09
C PHE A 131 -17.16 -13.13 0.83
N GLU A 132 -16.46 -14.21 1.16
CA GLU A 132 -15.12 -14.13 1.74
C GLU A 132 -14.06 -14.00 0.64
N GLN A 133 -13.10 -13.09 0.80
CA GLN A 133 -12.03 -12.85 -0.18
C GLN A 133 -10.85 -13.82 0.03
N PRO A 134 -10.56 -14.75 -0.90
CA PRO A 134 -9.36 -15.57 -0.84
C PRO A 134 -8.13 -14.73 -1.24
N LEU A 135 -7.22 -14.52 -0.29
CA LEU A 135 -6.07 -13.64 -0.43
C LEU A 135 -4.81 -14.29 0.14
N HIS A 136 -3.72 -14.26 -0.63
CA HIS A 136 -2.40 -14.72 -0.20
C HIS A 136 -1.32 -13.71 -0.58
N LEU A 137 -0.67 -13.13 0.41
CA LEU A 137 0.17 -11.95 0.22
C LEU A 137 1.60 -12.18 0.70
N HIS A 138 2.54 -11.57 -0.01
CA HIS A 138 3.91 -11.40 0.45
C HIS A 138 4.25 -9.90 0.47
N THR A 139 4.08 -9.28 1.64
CA THR A 139 4.24 -7.82 1.81
C THR A 139 5.51 -7.45 2.58
N GLY A 140 5.86 -6.16 2.56
CA GLY A 140 6.99 -5.60 3.29
C GLY A 140 6.90 -4.08 3.40
N GLY A 141 7.62 -3.46 4.33
CA GLY A 141 7.66 -2.00 4.45
C GLY A 141 8.51 -1.35 3.36
N GLY A 142 8.04 -0.26 2.74
CA GLY A 142 8.76 0.46 1.69
C GLY A 142 9.24 -0.46 0.56
N MET A 143 10.51 -0.34 0.17
CA MET A 143 11.09 -1.11 -0.93
C MET A 143 11.00 -2.62 -0.74
N THR A 144 11.01 -3.10 0.50
CA THR A 144 10.96 -4.53 0.81
C THR A 144 9.63 -5.19 0.40
N GLY A 145 8.60 -4.39 0.11
CA GLY A 145 7.32 -4.82 -0.45
C GLY A 145 7.18 -4.65 -1.97
N SER A 146 8.18 -4.04 -2.64
CA SER A 146 8.15 -3.81 -4.08
C SER A 146 8.16 -5.10 -4.88
N THR A 147 7.59 -5.05 -6.10
CA THR A 147 7.53 -6.18 -7.04
C THR A 147 8.90 -6.80 -7.30
N ARG A 148 9.92 -5.96 -7.54
CA ARG A 148 11.32 -6.37 -7.74
C ARG A 148 11.86 -7.09 -6.51
N TYR A 149 11.78 -6.44 -5.34
CA TYR A 149 12.39 -6.97 -4.12
C TYR A 149 11.79 -8.33 -3.75
N LYS A 150 10.47 -8.47 -3.87
CA LYS A 150 9.79 -9.76 -3.60
C LYS A 150 10.18 -10.82 -4.61
N TRP A 151 10.36 -10.48 -5.89
CA TRP A 151 10.89 -11.44 -6.87
C TRP A 151 12.27 -11.97 -6.47
N GLU A 152 13.19 -11.06 -6.11
CA GLU A 152 14.54 -11.42 -5.69
C GLU A 152 14.53 -12.31 -4.43
N GLN A 153 13.70 -11.94 -3.46
CA GLN A 153 13.54 -12.64 -2.19
C GLN A 153 12.98 -14.04 -2.37
N GLU A 154 11.91 -14.20 -3.16
CA GLU A 154 11.31 -15.51 -3.44
C GLU A 154 12.28 -16.43 -4.17
N ASN A 155 13.07 -15.87 -5.10
CA ASN A 155 13.99 -16.65 -5.92
C ASN A 155 15.33 -16.95 -5.24
N GLY A 156 15.71 -16.21 -4.19
CA GLY A 156 17.02 -16.36 -3.56
C GLY A 156 18.17 -15.92 -4.46
N ILE A 157 18.00 -14.77 -5.13
CA ILE A 157 18.97 -14.19 -6.07
C ILE A 157 19.48 -12.83 -5.59
N PHE A 158 20.64 -12.42 -6.10
CA PHE A 158 21.27 -11.13 -5.82
C PHE A 158 21.52 -10.92 -4.31
N GLN A 159 20.90 -9.93 -3.68
CA GLN A 159 21.07 -9.72 -2.23
C GLN A 159 20.58 -10.93 -1.39
N PHE A 160 19.74 -11.78 -1.96
CA PHE A 160 19.25 -13.03 -1.36
C PHE A 160 19.96 -14.27 -1.88
N ASP A 161 21.15 -14.15 -2.48
CA ASP A 161 21.82 -15.28 -3.13
C ASP A 161 21.81 -16.56 -2.27
N LYS A 162 21.23 -17.62 -2.83
CA LYS A 162 21.06 -18.95 -2.21
C LYS A 162 20.29 -18.97 -0.87
N ARG A 163 19.59 -17.88 -0.55
CA ARG A 163 18.78 -17.71 0.67
C ARG A 163 17.36 -17.27 0.30
N PRO A 164 16.62 -18.11 -0.45
CA PRO A 164 15.26 -17.78 -0.85
C PRO A 164 14.32 -17.76 0.36
N HIS A 165 13.27 -16.94 0.27
CA HIS A 165 12.14 -16.95 1.18
C HIS A 165 10.83 -17.02 0.38
N PRO A 166 10.48 -18.23 -0.14
CA PRO A 166 9.33 -18.40 -1.01
C PRO A 166 8.02 -18.38 -0.23
N VAL A 167 7.08 -17.55 -0.68
CA VAL A 167 5.73 -17.42 -0.11
C VAL A 167 4.69 -17.63 -1.20
N LEU A 168 4.88 -16.98 -2.34
CA LEU A 168 3.96 -17.01 -3.48
C LEU A 168 4.35 -18.07 -4.50
N LEU A 169 5.64 -18.25 -4.84
CA LEU A 169 6.04 -19.19 -5.91
C LEU A 169 5.52 -20.63 -5.69
N PRO A 170 5.60 -21.23 -4.48
CA PRO A 170 5.04 -22.57 -4.24
C PRO A 170 3.53 -22.62 -4.45
N SER A 171 2.81 -21.60 -4.00
CA SER A 171 1.35 -21.53 -4.09
C SER A 171 0.89 -21.29 -5.53
N ILE A 172 1.56 -20.42 -6.28
CA ILE A 172 1.25 -20.13 -7.69
C ILE A 172 1.47 -21.37 -8.57
N ALA A 173 2.54 -22.13 -8.32
CA ALA A 173 2.88 -23.31 -9.11
C ALA A 173 2.00 -24.54 -8.81
N ASN A 174 1.40 -24.61 -7.62
CA ASN A 174 0.68 -25.80 -7.14
C ASN A 174 -0.83 -25.58 -6.88
N ALA A 175 -1.35 -24.37 -7.07
CA ALA A 175 -2.76 -24.06 -6.88
C ALA A 175 -3.28 -23.12 -7.98
N LYS A 176 -4.61 -22.99 -8.04
CA LYS A 176 -5.29 -22.12 -9.01
C LYS A 176 -5.50 -20.73 -8.44
N TRP A 177 -5.19 -19.72 -9.26
CA TRP A 177 -5.26 -18.31 -8.92
C TRP A 177 -5.77 -17.51 -10.13
N GLU A 178 -6.68 -16.58 -9.89
CA GLU A 178 -7.31 -15.78 -10.96
C GLU A 178 -6.68 -14.40 -11.11
N ALA A 179 -6.06 -13.87 -10.06
CA ALA A 179 -5.49 -12.53 -10.10
C ALA A 179 -4.18 -12.41 -9.33
N MET A 180 -3.34 -11.50 -9.79
CA MET A 180 -2.22 -10.97 -9.01
C MET A 180 -2.30 -9.45 -8.89
N MET A 181 -2.06 -8.93 -7.68
CA MET A 181 -2.03 -7.50 -7.38
C MET A 181 -0.63 -7.00 -7.03
N TRP A 182 -0.32 -5.78 -7.47
CA TRP A 182 0.89 -5.05 -7.09
C TRP A 182 0.59 -3.59 -6.73
N GLY A 183 1.43 -3.05 -5.85
CA GLY A 183 1.58 -1.62 -5.67
C GLY A 183 2.85 -1.14 -6.36
N PRO A 184 2.87 0.10 -6.85
CA PRO A 184 4.01 0.62 -7.56
C PRO A 184 5.07 1.11 -6.58
N TYR A 185 6.33 0.91 -6.95
CA TYR A 185 7.44 1.48 -6.21
C TYR A 185 8.30 2.40 -7.08
N PHE A 186 9.10 3.25 -6.44
CA PHE A 186 9.95 4.20 -7.15
C PHE A 186 10.87 3.47 -8.15
N ASN A 187 10.99 4.00 -9.37
CA ASN A 187 11.83 3.44 -10.44
C ASN A 187 11.53 1.98 -10.82
N ASP A 188 10.29 1.52 -10.64
CA ASP A 188 9.86 0.22 -11.17
C ASP A 188 10.04 0.17 -12.70
N ARG A 189 10.48 -0.98 -13.21
CA ARG A 189 10.67 -1.26 -14.63
C ARG A 189 9.66 -2.33 -15.07
N PRO A 190 9.19 -2.32 -16.33
CA PRO A 190 8.30 -3.38 -16.84
C PRO A 190 8.81 -4.80 -16.59
N ALA A 191 10.13 -5.03 -16.71
CA ALA A 191 10.76 -6.32 -16.44
C ALA A 191 10.44 -6.91 -15.06
N TYR A 192 10.23 -6.06 -14.04
CA TYR A 192 9.92 -6.51 -12.69
C TYR A 192 8.55 -7.18 -12.63
N TYR A 193 7.57 -6.65 -13.34
CA TYR A 193 6.22 -7.22 -13.42
C TYR A 193 6.19 -8.41 -14.38
N LEU A 194 6.86 -8.31 -15.54
CA LEU A 194 6.88 -9.38 -16.55
C LEU A 194 7.40 -10.72 -16.00
N CYS A 195 8.42 -10.70 -15.14
CA CYS A 195 8.92 -11.93 -14.52
C CYS A 195 7.85 -12.64 -13.67
N TRP A 196 7.07 -11.89 -12.89
CA TRP A 196 5.92 -12.43 -12.17
C TRP A 196 4.83 -12.91 -13.12
N MET A 197 4.49 -12.13 -14.14
CA MET A 197 3.45 -12.47 -15.12
C MET A 197 3.77 -13.78 -15.84
N ASP A 198 4.99 -13.94 -16.36
CA ASP A 198 5.43 -15.14 -17.07
C ASP A 198 5.35 -16.38 -16.18
N PHE A 199 5.80 -16.26 -14.93
CA PHE A 199 5.71 -17.36 -13.96
C PHE A 199 4.26 -17.70 -13.60
N CYS A 200 3.42 -16.68 -13.37
CA CYS A 200 2.01 -16.86 -13.09
C CYS A 200 1.27 -17.53 -14.25
N LEU A 201 1.45 -17.04 -15.48
CA LEU A 201 0.77 -17.54 -16.67
C LEU A 201 1.21 -18.95 -17.06
N LYS A 202 2.45 -19.35 -16.73
CA LYS A 202 2.90 -20.75 -16.89
C LYS A 202 2.00 -21.75 -16.16
N TYR A 203 1.46 -21.38 -15.00
CA TYR A 203 0.64 -22.29 -14.16
C TYR A 203 -0.85 -21.91 -14.12
N ASN A 204 -1.16 -20.64 -14.39
CA ASN A 204 -2.50 -20.05 -14.37
C ASN A 204 -2.73 -19.20 -15.64
N PRO A 205 -2.94 -19.81 -16.81
CA PRO A 205 -2.98 -19.08 -18.11
C PRO A 205 -4.09 -18.02 -18.23
N SER A 206 -5.18 -18.18 -17.47
CA SER A 206 -6.30 -17.23 -17.45
C SER A 206 -6.08 -16.06 -16.49
N MET A 207 -5.02 -16.05 -15.67
CA MET A 207 -4.79 -15.04 -14.66
C MET A 207 -4.78 -13.62 -15.26
N LYS A 208 -5.37 -12.68 -14.52
CA LYS A 208 -5.34 -11.23 -14.78
C LYS A 208 -4.45 -10.53 -13.76
N PHE A 209 -3.98 -9.35 -14.12
CA PHE A 209 -3.00 -8.61 -13.33
C PHE A 209 -3.48 -7.21 -13.06
N PHE A 210 -3.36 -6.77 -11.82
CA PHE A 210 -3.91 -5.51 -11.34
C PHE A 210 -2.81 -4.69 -10.67
N LEU A 211 -2.53 -3.52 -11.23
CA LEU A 211 -1.52 -2.60 -10.73
C LEU A 211 -2.22 -1.40 -10.11
N SER A 212 -2.10 -1.20 -8.80
CA SER A 212 -2.43 0.08 -8.19
C SER A 212 -1.47 1.14 -8.71
N ASP A 213 -1.99 2.33 -9.02
CA ASP A 213 -1.22 3.50 -9.43
C ASP A 213 -0.82 4.41 -8.24
N ALA A 214 -1.11 3.97 -7.00
CA ALA A 214 -0.99 4.76 -5.79
C ALA A 214 -1.70 6.12 -5.92
N TRP A 215 -1.15 7.21 -5.37
CA TRP A 215 -1.79 8.53 -5.43
C TRP A 215 -0.79 9.67 -5.45
N PRO A 216 -1.22 10.88 -5.88
CA PRO A 216 -0.42 12.10 -5.80
C PRO A 216 0.10 12.35 -4.38
N GLN A 217 1.37 12.71 -4.29
CA GLN A 217 2.08 12.95 -3.04
C GLN A 217 2.75 14.33 -3.07
N ILE A 218 2.80 14.99 -1.92
CA ILE A 218 3.37 16.35 -1.82
C ILE A 218 4.87 16.42 -2.15
N HIS A 219 5.57 15.29 -2.20
CA HIS A 219 6.96 15.27 -2.61
C HIS A 219 7.17 15.53 -4.11
N GLN A 220 6.13 15.36 -4.93
CA GLN A 220 6.18 15.61 -6.37
C GLN A 220 6.27 17.12 -6.68
N PHE A 221 6.10 17.98 -5.67
CA PHE A 221 6.38 19.42 -5.76
C PHE A 221 7.88 19.75 -5.68
N GLY A 222 8.74 18.75 -5.43
CA GLY A 222 10.19 18.92 -5.39
C GLY A 222 10.63 19.87 -4.28
N GLU A 223 11.55 20.78 -4.62
CA GLU A 223 12.15 21.74 -3.69
C GLU A 223 11.19 22.83 -3.19
N LYS A 224 10.02 22.96 -3.83
CA LYS A 224 9.00 23.97 -3.50
C LYS A 224 7.72 23.30 -3.00
N PRO A 225 7.74 22.64 -1.83
CA PRO A 225 6.53 22.05 -1.26
C PRO A 225 5.51 23.16 -0.93
N PRO A 226 4.20 22.84 -0.98
CA PRO A 226 3.14 23.80 -0.67
C PRO A 226 3.30 24.32 0.76
N LYS A 227 3.19 25.64 0.96
CA LYS A 227 3.27 26.26 2.29
C LYS A 227 1.91 26.32 2.98
N SER A 228 0.83 26.22 2.21
CA SER A 228 -0.55 26.23 2.68
C SER A 228 -1.43 25.32 1.84
N GLU A 229 -2.51 24.81 2.43
CA GLU A 229 -3.53 24.05 1.69
C GLU A 229 -4.23 24.88 0.60
N LYS A 230 -4.17 26.22 0.69
CA LYS A 230 -4.66 27.11 -0.39
C LYS A 230 -3.94 26.90 -1.72
N GLU A 231 -2.70 26.40 -1.69
CA GLU A 231 -1.93 26.07 -2.90
C GLU A 231 -2.34 24.72 -3.51
N LEU A 232 -3.05 23.87 -2.75
CA LEU A 232 -3.48 22.52 -3.14
C LEU A 232 -4.85 22.56 -3.84
N THR A 233 -4.93 23.33 -4.93
CA THR A 233 -6.17 23.53 -5.70
C THR A 233 -6.58 22.29 -6.51
N ALA A 234 -7.84 22.23 -6.96
CA ALA A 234 -8.33 21.16 -7.84
C ALA A 234 -7.49 21.03 -9.12
N LYS A 235 -7.07 22.16 -9.72
CA LYS A 235 -6.19 22.17 -10.89
C LYS A 235 -4.85 21.50 -10.61
N VAL A 236 -4.29 21.69 -9.41
CA VAL A 236 -3.02 21.07 -9.00
C VAL A 236 -3.18 19.56 -8.88
N TRP A 237 -4.23 19.09 -8.21
CA TRP A 237 -4.49 17.66 -8.07
C TRP A 237 -4.76 16.96 -9.41
N ARG A 238 -5.59 17.57 -10.29
CA ARG A 238 -5.82 17.05 -11.65
C ARG A 238 -4.54 16.93 -12.44
N ARG A 239 -3.66 17.94 -12.39
CA ARG A 239 -2.37 17.91 -13.08
C ARG A 239 -1.51 16.74 -12.57
N MET A 240 -1.42 16.56 -11.25
CA MET A 240 -0.63 15.48 -10.66
C MET A 240 -1.20 14.10 -11.00
N GLY A 241 -2.53 13.94 -10.94
CA GLY A 241 -3.20 12.70 -11.35
C GLY A 241 -2.94 12.37 -12.81
N ALA A 242 -3.09 13.35 -13.72
CA ALA A 242 -2.80 13.15 -15.14
C ALA A 242 -1.34 12.75 -15.42
N GLN A 243 -0.39 13.29 -14.65
CA GLN A 243 1.02 12.89 -14.74
C GLN A 243 1.23 11.43 -14.33
N ILE A 244 0.63 11.01 -13.21
CA ILE A 244 0.66 9.61 -12.76
C ILE A 244 0.04 8.71 -13.83
N ASN A 245 -1.16 9.04 -14.33
CA ASN A 245 -1.84 8.22 -15.34
C ASN A 245 -0.98 8.09 -16.61
N ALA A 246 -0.33 9.16 -17.06
CA ALA A 246 0.57 9.11 -18.21
C ALA A 246 1.82 8.23 -17.97
N GLU A 247 2.36 8.20 -16.74
CA GLU A 247 3.49 7.33 -16.38
C GLU A 247 3.06 5.85 -16.35
N PHE A 248 1.91 5.55 -15.73
CA PHE A 248 1.40 4.18 -15.64
C PHE A 248 0.93 3.63 -16.99
N ASN A 249 0.34 4.46 -17.85
CA ASN A 249 -0.03 4.04 -19.20
C ASN A 249 1.19 3.48 -19.95
N LYS A 250 2.35 4.15 -19.89
CA LYS A 250 3.58 3.65 -20.52
C LYS A 250 4.01 2.28 -20.00
N VAL A 251 3.87 2.05 -18.69
CA VAL A 251 4.19 0.75 -18.09
C VAL A 251 3.19 -0.31 -18.58
N VAL A 252 1.90 -0.04 -18.47
CA VAL A 252 0.83 -0.97 -18.87
C VAL A 252 0.90 -1.28 -20.36
N ASP A 253 1.21 -0.31 -21.22
CA ASP A 253 1.37 -0.51 -22.66
C ASP A 253 2.45 -1.56 -22.95
N VAL A 254 3.60 -1.49 -22.28
CA VAL A 254 4.66 -2.49 -22.41
C VAL A 254 4.19 -3.86 -21.92
N LEU A 255 3.50 -3.91 -20.78
CA LEU A 255 3.04 -5.18 -20.21
C LEU A 255 1.95 -5.84 -21.07
N ASN A 256 0.97 -5.07 -21.57
CA ASN A 256 -0.08 -5.56 -22.44
C ASN A 256 0.42 -5.82 -23.87
N THR A 257 1.49 -5.17 -24.34
CA THR A 257 2.14 -5.59 -25.60
C THR A 257 2.68 -7.01 -25.48
N LYS A 258 3.26 -7.37 -24.34
CA LYS A 258 3.77 -8.73 -24.10
C LYS A 258 2.66 -9.73 -23.78
N HIS A 259 1.65 -9.30 -23.02
CA HIS A 259 0.53 -10.12 -22.55
C HIS A 259 -0.81 -9.41 -22.80
N PRO A 260 -1.34 -9.44 -24.04
CA PRO A 260 -2.50 -8.65 -24.43
C PRO A 260 -3.75 -8.89 -23.58
N GLY A 261 -4.37 -7.79 -23.11
CA GLY A 261 -5.63 -7.79 -22.38
C GLY A 261 -5.54 -8.39 -20.96
N LYS A 262 -4.34 -8.51 -20.40
CA LYS A 262 -4.13 -9.13 -19.08
C LYS A 262 -3.91 -8.13 -17.95
N VAL A 263 -3.50 -6.90 -18.24
CA VAL A 263 -3.10 -5.91 -17.22
C VAL A 263 -4.10 -4.77 -17.12
N PHE A 264 -4.52 -4.49 -15.89
CA PHE A 264 -5.49 -3.47 -15.53
C PHE A 264 -4.94 -2.57 -14.41
N ILE A 265 -5.40 -1.31 -14.37
CA ILE A 265 -5.08 -0.36 -13.31
C ILE A 265 -6.15 -0.41 -12.21
N ILE A 266 -5.73 -0.42 -10.95
CA ILE A 266 -6.58 -0.08 -9.81
C ILE A 266 -6.41 1.43 -9.58
N PRO A 267 -7.37 2.29 -9.97
CA PRO A 267 -7.17 3.74 -10.11
C PRO A 267 -7.31 4.47 -8.77
N THR A 268 -6.41 4.15 -7.86
CA THR A 268 -6.30 4.79 -6.54
C THR A 268 -5.92 6.27 -6.65
N SER A 269 -5.21 6.66 -7.71
CA SER A 269 -4.78 8.03 -7.98
C SER A 269 -5.98 8.90 -8.28
N ASP A 270 -6.80 8.47 -9.25
CA ASP A 270 -8.03 9.16 -9.63
C ASP A 270 -9.00 9.26 -8.45
N ALA A 271 -9.13 8.21 -7.64
CA ALA A 271 -9.98 8.22 -6.45
C ALA A 271 -9.52 9.27 -5.42
N MET A 272 -8.21 9.42 -5.20
CA MET A 272 -7.68 10.42 -4.27
C MET A 272 -7.73 11.84 -4.85
N VAL A 273 -7.58 12.01 -6.17
CA VAL A 273 -7.82 13.29 -6.85
C VAL A 273 -9.27 13.71 -6.70
N LEU A 274 -10.21 12.81 -6.97
CA LEU A 274 -11.64 13.05 -6.77
C LEU A 274 -11.95 13.39 -5.31
N ALA A 275 -11.40 12.65 -4.35
CA ALA A 275 -11.60 12.96 -2.93
C ALA A 275 -11.09 14.37 -2.57
N ALA A 276 -9.94 14.80 -3.11
CA ALA A 276 -9.43 16.15 -2.90
C ALA A 276 -10.37 17.21 -3.49
N GLU A 277 -10.95 16.95 -4.66
CA GLU A 277 -11.93 17.85 -5.26
C GLU A 277 -13.25 17.92 -4.48
N TYR A 278 -13.73 16.78 -3.98
CA TYR A 278 -14.90 16.73 -3.08
C TYR A 278 -14.64 17.55 -1.82
N PHE A 279 -13.46 17.42 -1.22
CA PHE A 279 -13.06 18.24 -0.07
C PHE A 279 -13.08 19.73 -0.41
N LEU A 280 -12.49 20.13 -1.53
CA LEU A 280 -12.45 21.54 -1.97
C LEU A 280 -13.83 22.14 -2.26
N ARG A 281 -14.84 21.30 -2.57
CA ARG A 281 -16.23 21.73 -2.73
C ARG A 281 -17.04 21.67 -1.42
N GLY A 282 -16.46 21.23 -0.31
CA GLY A 282 -17.17 21.04 0.96
C GLY A 282 -18.06 19.79 0.99
N GLU A 283 -17.84 18.84 0.08
CA GLU A 283 -18.67 17.66 -0.12
C GLU A 283 -18.11 16.40 0.57
N LEU A 284 -17.09 16.54 1.43
CA LEU A 284 -16.43 15.42 2.09
C LEU A 284 -16.68 15.45 3.63
N PRO A 285 -17.74 14.78 4.13
CA PRO A 285 -18.24 14.97 5.48
C PRO A 285 -17.21 14.62 6.57
N GLY A 286 -17.01 15.52 7.53
CA GLY A 286 -16.15 15.29 8.70
C GLY A 286 -14.64 15.35 8.43
N VAL A 287 -14.22 15.49 7.16
CA VAL A 287 -12.83 15.74 6.78
C VAL A 287 -12.51 17.22 7.02
N GLN A 288 -11.33 17.50 7.56
CA GLN A 288 -10.92 18.82 8.05
C GLN A 288 -9.79 19.45 7.23
N GLY A 289 -9.02 18.65 6.47
CA GLY A 289 -7.90 19.14 5.67
C GLY A 289 -7.58 18.24 4.48
N LEU A 290 -6.74 18.73 3.59
CA LEU A 290 -6.13 17.91 2.54
C LEU A 290 -4.94 17.14 3.12
N HIS A 291 -4.00 17.83 3.76
CA HIS A 291 -2.73 17.23 4.14
C HIS A 291 -2.29 17.66 5.53
N LYS A 292 -2.19 16.71 6.47
CA LYS A 292 -1.86 16.98 7.88
C LYS A 292 -0.57 17.78 8.06
N ALA A 293 0.49 17.47 7.29
CA ALA A 293 1.76 18.19 7.40
C ALA A 293 1.75 19.62 6.81
N VAL A 294 0.65 20.04 6.17
CA VAL A 294 0.47 21.37 5.57
C VAL A 294 -0.60 22.14 6.34
N GLY A 295 -1.80 21.56 6.51
CA GLY A 295 -2.93 22.19 7.20
C GLY A 295 -3.01 21.91 8.71
N GLY A 296 -2.27 20.93 9.23
CA GLY A 296 -2.25 20.61 10.67
C GLY A 296 -3.45 19.80 11.18
N HIS A 297 -4.46 19.55 10.35
CA HIS A 297 -5.67 18.83 10.76
C HIS A 297 -5.48 17.30 10.79
N GLU A 298 -5.96 16.66 11.85
CA GLU A 298 -5.87 15.19 12.02
C GLU A 298 -6.70 14.43 10.98
N ARG A 299 -7.92 14.91 10.70
CA ARG A 299 -8.83 14.32 9.70
C ARG A 299 -8.52 14.87 8.32
N SER A 300 -7.30 14.62 7.85
CA SER A 300 -6.84 14.99 6.50
C SER A 300 -6.83 13.79 5.55
N LEU A 301 -6.83 14.01 4.22
CA LEU A 301 -6.67 12.95 3.22
C LEU A 301 -5.32 12.22 3.39
N TRP A 302 -4.25 12.97 3.67
CA TRP A 302 -2.91 12.43 3.93
C TRP A 302 -2.46 12.77 5.35
N ARG A 303 -1.90 11.78 6.07
CA ARG A 303 -1.45 11.95 7.46
C ARG A 303 0.01 12.35 7.62
N ASP A 304 0.84 12.14 6.61
CA ASP A 304 2.27 12.40 6.71
C ASP A 304 2.88 12.85 5.37
N ARG A 305 4.10 13.37 5.42
CA ARG A 305 4.81 13.88 4.23
C ARG A 305 5.24 12.79 3.25
N LEU A 306 5.25 11.53 3.70
CA LEU A 306 5.48 10.41 2.82
C LEU A 306 4.25 10.16 1.94
N GLY A 307 3.07 10.56 2.39
CA GLY A 307 1.83 10.43 1.65
C GLY A 307 0.99 9.23 2.08
N HIS A 308 1.15 8.71 3.29
CA HIS A 308 0.19 7.72 3.77
C HIS A 308 -1.20 8.33 3.92
N LEU A 309 -2.23 7.51 3.65
CA LEU A 309 -3.62 7.88 3.83
C LEU A 309 -3.91 8.27 5.28
N GLY A 310 -4.74 9.30 5.44
CA GLY A 310 -5.27 9.75 6.70
C GLY A 310 -6.31 8.79 7.29
N PRO A 311 -6.76 9.06 8.52
CA PRO A 311 -7.75 8.22 9.20
C PRO A 311 -8.97 7.98 8.30
N GLY A 312 -9.36 6.72 8.12
CA GLY A 312 -10.55 6.34 7.37
C GLY A 312 -10.40 6.22 5.85
N PHE A 313 -9.40 6.87 5.23
CA PHE A 313 -9.20 6.83 3.77
C PHE A 313 -8.76 5.46 3.25
N ASN A 314 -8.31 4.56 4.12
CA ASN A 314 -8.13 3.15 3.82
C ASN A 314 -9.42 2.45 3.32
N ARG A 315 -10.59 2.96 3.71
CA ARG A 315 -11.89 2.47 3.22
C ARG A 315 -12.07 2.84 1.74
N LEU A 316 -11.76 4.08 1.36
CA LEU A 316 -11.81 4.52 -0.04
C LEU A 316 -10.93 3.64 -0.93
N GLU A 317 -9.68 3.42 -0.54
CA GLU A 317 -8.79 2.52 -1.27
C GLU A 317 -9.38 1.10 -1.41
N GLY A 318 -9.89 0.53 -0.33
CA GLY A 318 -10.54 -0.78 -0.36
C GLY A 318 -11.73 -0.86 -1.32
N TYR A 319 -12.54 0.20 -1.40
CA TYR A 319 -13.65 0.27 -2.35
C TYR A 319 -13.17 0.35 -3.80
N VAL A 320 -12.06 1.05 -4.08
CA VAL A 320 -11.45 1.08 -5.42
C VAL A 320 -10.94 -0.32 -5.79
N PHE A 321 -10.30 -1.03 -4.87
CA PHE A 321 -9.85 -2.41 -5.08
C PHE A 321 -11.04 -3.32 -5.40
N TYR A 322 -12.09 -3.29 -4.56
CA TYR A 322 -13.31 -4.06 -4.75
C TYR A 322 -13.96 -3.79 -6.11
N ALA A 323 -14.17 -2.51 -6.44
CA ALA A 323 -14.82 -2.11 -7.67
C ALA A 323 -14.03 -2.53 -8.92
N THR A 324 -12.70 -2.39 -8.89
CA THR A 324 -11.85 -2.78 -10.04
C THR A 324 -11.82 -4.30 -10.23
N LEU A 325 -11.63 -5.05 -9.14
CA LEU A 325 -11.49 -6.51 -9.18
C LEU A 325 -12.79 -7.18 -9.62
N TYR A 326 -13.92 -6.73 -9.06
CA TYR A 326 -15.22 -7.39 -9.25
C TYR A 326 -16.10 -6.72 -10.30
N GLY A 327 -15.72 -5.54 -10.80
CA GLY A 327 -16.57 -4.74 -11.68
C GLY A 327 -17.85 -4.24 -10.99
N ARG A 328 -17.97 -4.37 -9.67
CA ARG A 328 -19.21 -4.10 -8.93
C ARG A 328 -19.17 -2.74 -8.27
N SER A 329 -20.26 -1.98 -8.36
CA SER A 329 -20.35 -0.72 -7.62
C SER A 329 -20.45 -0.99 -6.12
N PRO A 330 -19.53 -0.45 -5.30
CA PRO A 330 -19.62 -0.57 -3.84
C PRO A 330 -20.83 0.19 -3.27
N GLU A 331 -21.48 1.05 -4.06
CA GLU A 331 -22.74 1.71 -3.69
C GLU A 331 -23.89 0.71 -3.51
N LEU A 332 -23.82 -0.46 -4.15
CA LEU A 332 -24.85 -1.51 -4.04
C LEU A 332 -24.82 -2.26 -2.71
N ILE A 333 -23.73 -2.16 -1.93
CA ILE A 333 -23.64 -2.80 -0.62
C ILE A 333 -24.54 -2.02 0.36
N GLN A 334 -25.75 -2.51 0.63
CA GLN A 334 -26.73 -1.75 1.43
C GLN A 334 -26.35 -1.66 2.90
N SER A 335 -25.70 -2.70 3.44
CA SER A 335 -25.25 -2.75 4.83
C SER A 335 -24.20 -1.68 5.15
N ASP A 336 -24.23 -1.23 6.41
CA ASP A 336 -23.11 -0.49 6.97
C ASP A 336 -21.96 -1.47 7.26
N ILE A 337 -20.73 -1.03 7.04
CA ILE A 337 -19.55 -1.90 7.11
C ILE A 337 -18.73 -1.53 8.34
N GLU A 338 -18.51 -2.52 9.20
CA GLU A 338 -17.70 -2.36 10.40
C GLU A 338 -16.22 -2.59 10.08
N PHE A 339 -15.46 -1.50 9.95
CA PHE A 339 -14.01 -1.54 9.74
C PHE A 339 -13.18 -1.51 11.04
N GLY A 340 -13.86 -1.52 12.21
CA GLY A 340 -13.24 -1.27 13.51
C GLY A 340 -12.69 0.16 13.68
N GLY A 341 -12.11 0.44 14.85
CA GLY A 341 -11.50 1.74 15.16
C GLY A 341 -12.51 2.78 15.70
N ASP A 342 -12.32 4.05 15.34
CA ASP A 342 -13.18 5.14 15.76
C ASP A 342 -14.60 4.94 15.19
N LYS A 343 -15.59 4.88 16.09
CA LYS A 343 -17.01 4.68 15.73
C LYS A 343 -17.63 5.93 15.13
N GLU A 344 -17.06 7.10 15.40
CA GLU A 344 -17.58 8.40 14.95
C GLU A 344 -16.99 8.83 13.60
N PHE A 345 -15.87 8.22 13.17
CA PHE A 345 -15.18 8.61 11.94
C PHE A 345 -14.40 7.47 11.25
N PRO A 346 -14.57 7.26 9.94
CA PRO A 346 -15.59 7.84 9.04
C PRO A 346 -17.02 7.51 9.44
N ASN A 347 -17.88 8.53 9.45
CA ASN A 347 -19.32 8.35 9.64
C ASN A 347 -19.99 7.77 8.38
N ARG A 348 -21.25 7.35 8.52
CA ARG A 348 -22.03 6.73 7.43
C ARG A 348 -22.07 7.59 6.16
N LYS A 349 -22.23 8.91 6.29
CA LYS A 349 -22.29 9.81 5.13
C LYS A 349 -20.96 9.86 4.36
N LEU A 350 -19.84 9.92 5.09
CA LEU A 350 -18.51 9.86 4.50
C LEU A 350 -18.23 8.51 3.84
N ASP A 351 -18.63 7.41 4.47
CA ASP A 351 -18.51 6.06 3.89
C ASP A 351 -19.26 5.93 2.56
N ARG A 352 -20.52 6.39 2.49
CA ARG A 352 -21.29 6.43 1.23
C ARG A 352 -20.63 7.31 0.17
N THR A 353 -20.05 8.43 0.59
CA THR A 353 -19.28 9.31 -0.31
C THR A 353 -18.05 8.60 -0.88
N PHE A 354 -17.32 7.83 -0.06
CA PHE A 354 -16.18 7.03 -0.53
C PHE A 354 -16.57 5.97 -1.56
N ARG A 355 -17.70 5.29 -1.38
CA ARG A 355 -18.19 4.30 -2.36
C ARG A 355 -18.48 4.93 -3.72
N LYS A 356 -19.14 6.10 -3.72
CA LYS A 356 -19.40 6.88 -4.93
C LYS A 356 -18.10 7.34 -5.61
N ILE A 357 -17.16 7.87 -4.84
CA ILE A 357 -15.84 8.30 -5.37
C ILE A 357 -15.10 7.11 -5.99
N ALA A 358 -15.07 5.96 -5.30
CA ALA A 358 -14.42 4.76 -5.81
C ALA A 358 -15.05 4.28 -7.12
N TRP A 359 -16.38 4.22 -7.20
CA TRP A 359 -17.08 3.84 -8.43
C TRP A 359 -16.78 4.80 -9.57
N GLN A 360 -16.85 6.11 -9.31
CA GLN A 360 -16.54 7.15 -10.28
C GLN A 360 -15.10 7.06 -10.79
N ALA A 361 -14.12 6.83 -9.92
CA ALA A 361 -12.73 6.65 -10.33
C ALA A 361 -12.56 5.44 -11.25
N VAL A 362 -13.18 4.31 -10.87
CA VAL A 362 -13.04 3.04 -11.60
C VAL A 362 -13.65 3.09 -12.99
N ILE A 363 -14.89 3.58 -13.16
CA ILE A 363 -15.56 3.59 -14.47
C ILE A 363 -15.00 4.63 -15.44
N ASN A 364 -14.32 5.66 -14.94
CA ASN A 364 -13.74 6.72 -15.77
C ASN A 364 -12.28 6.46 -16.14
N HIS A 365 -11.60 5.54 -15.46
CA HIS A 365 -10.21 5.21 -15.78
C HIS A 365 -10.14 4.22 -16.96
N PRO A 366 -9.53 4.57 -18.10
CA PRO A 366 -9.59 3.76 -19.33
C PRO A 366 -8.94 2.37 -19.19
N LEU A 367 -7.96 2.23 -18.29
CA LEU A 367 -7.27 0.96 -18.04
C LEU A 367 -7.82 0.16 -16.85
N SER A 368 -8.92 0.57 -16.20
CA SER A 368 -9.54 -0.25 -15.14
C SER A 368 -10.19 -1.51 -15.72
N GLY A 369 -10.60 -1.43 -16.98
CA GLY A 369 -11.39 -2.45 -17.67
C GLY A 369 -12.84 -2.54 -17.18
N VAL A 370 -13.30 -1.63 -16.32
CA VAL A 370 -14.66 -1.61 -15.77
C VAL A 370 -15.45 -0.47 -16.40
N LYS A 371 -16.70 -0.75 -16.78
CA LYS A 371 -17.64 0.20 -17.37
C LYS A 371 -18.83 0.44 -16.44
N ALA A 372 -19.59 1.50 -16.71
CA ALA A 372 -20.78 1.83 -15.93
C ALA A 372 -21.86 0.71 -15.98
N GLU A 373 -21.97 0.02 -17.11
CA GLU A 373 -22.88 -1.11 -17.31
C GLU A 373 -22.53 -2.34 -16.45
N ASP A 374 -21.28 -2.45 -15.99
CA ASP A 374 -20.82 -3.57 -15.16
C ASP A 374 -21.34 -3.49 -13.71
N ALA A 375 -22.05 -2.42 -13.31
CA ALA A 375 -22.31 -2.07 -11.90
C ALA A 375 -22.82 -3.22 -11.01
N ASN A 376 -23.60 -4.15 -11.56
CA ASN A 376 -24.15 -5.33 -10.87
C ASN A 376 -23.21 -6.55 -10.86
N GLY A 377 -22.01 -6.45 -11.43
CA GLY A 377 -21.05 -7.52 -11.58
C GLY A 377 -21.27 -8.41 -12.80
N ALA A 378 -22.07 -7.98 -13.77
CA ALA A 378 -22.19 -8.65 -15.06
C ALA A 378 -20.95 -8.37 -15.91
N ARG A 379 -19.94 -9.23 -15.78
CA ARG A 379 -18.88 -9.37 -16.79
C ARG A 379 -19.10 -10.72 -17.47
N ASP A 380 -19.10 -10.71 -18.81
CA ASP A 380 -18.99 -11.91 -19.64
C ASP A 380 -17.63 -12.61 -19.47
#